data_AF-A0A919ZCE0-F1
#
_entry.id   AF-A0A919ZCE0-F1
#
_cell.length_a   1.000
_cell.length_b   1.000
_cell.length_c   1.000
_cell.angle_alpha   90.00
_cell.angle_beta   90.00
_cell.angle_gamma   90.00
#
_symmetry.space_group_name_H-M   'P 1'
#
loop_
_entity.id
_entity.type
_entity.pdbx_description
1 polymer ?
#
loop_
_entity_poly.entity_id
_entity_poly.type
_entity_poly.pdbx_seq_one_letter_code
_entity_poly.pdbx_strand_id
1 'polypeptide(L)' 'MQKWWWKYRFTVRNILFPLICIQFARTLILPNPLDVFLLFLFFLAYLGFLFDIY' A
#
# COMPACT_ATOMS: atom_id res chain seq x y z
N MET A 1 -11.87 -10.21 -20.99
CA MET A 1 -12.32 -9.52 -19.76
C MET A 1 -11.14 -8.91 -18.98
N GLN A 2 -10.40 -7.94 -19.53
CA GLN A 2 -9.13 -7.47 -18.91
C GLN A 2 -9.08 -5.96 -18.56
N LYS A 3 -10.07 -5.16 -18.95
CA LYS A 3 -10.08 -3.71 -18.66
C LYS A 3 -10.38 -3.36 -17.19
N TRP A 4 -11.05 -4.25 -16.45
CA TRP A 4 -11.45 -4.01 -15.05
C TRP A 4 -10.29 -4.19 -14.07
N TRP A 5 -9.45 -5.20 -14.29
CA TRP A 5 -8.29 -5.49 -13.43
C TRP A 5 -7.28 -4.35 -13.45
N TRP A 6 -6.99 -3.80 -14.64
CA TRP A 6 -6.13 -2.63 -14.78
C TRP A 6 -6.68 -1.40 -14.06
N LYS A 7 -7.97 -1.09 -14.20
CA LYS A 7 -8.61 0.01 -13.47
C LYS A 7 -8.48 -0.18 -11.96
N TYR A 8 -8.73 -1.39 -11.46
CA TYR A 8 -8.60 -1.70 -10.05
C TYR A 8 -7.15 -1.53 -9.57
N ARG A 9 -6.16 -1.99 -10.35
CA ARG A 9 -4.73 -1.84 -10.06
C ARG A 9 -4.30 -0.38 -9.93
N PHE A 10 -4.74 0.48 -10.86
CA PHE A 10 -4.44 1.91 -10.81
C PHE A 10 -5.15 2.62 -9.65
N THR A 11 -6.43 2.32 -9.40
CA THR A 11 -7.19 2.90 -8.28
C THR A 11 -6.61 2.48 -6.94
N VAL A 12 -6.28 1.20 -6.78
CA VAL A 12 -5.68 0.64 -5.57
C VAL A 12 -4.31 1.25 -5.32
N ARG A 13 -3.47 1.42 -6.35
CA ARG A 13 -2.15 2.05 -6.21
C ARG A 13 -2.25 3.54 -5.82
N ASN A 14 -3.26 4.25 -6.34
CA ASN A 14 -3.50 5.66 -6.05
C ASN A 14 -4.08 5.89 -4.64
N ILE A 15 -4.73 4.89 -4.05
CA ILE A 15 -5.28 4.93 -2.69
C ILE A 15 -4.29 4.37 -1.66
N LEU A 16 -3.57 3.30 -2.00
CA LEU A 16 -2.58 2.65 -1.13
C LEU A 16 -1.43 3.59 -0.78
N PHE A 17 -0.90 4.33 -1.76
CA PHE A 17 0.23 5.21 -1.53
C PHE A 17 -0.03 6.30 -0.48
N PRO A 18 -1.11 7.11 -0.56
CA PRO A 18 -1.42 8.09 0.47
C PRO A 18 -1.77 7.42 1.81
N LEU A 19 -2.39 6.24 1.81
CA LEU A 19 -2.64 5.47 3.03
C LEU A 19 -1.35 5.06 3.75
N ILE A 20 -0.35 4.57 3.00
CA ILE A 20 0.98 4.23 3.52
C ILE A 20 1.67 5.48 4.07
N CYS A 21 1.61 6.61 3.36
CA CYS A 21 2.20 7.87 3.83
C CYS A 21 1.57 8.36 5.14
N ILE A 22 0.24 8.27 5.28
CA ILE A 22 -0.47 8.66 6.50
C ILE A 22 -0.12 7.71 7.65
N GLN A 23 -0.11 6.40 7.43
CA GLN A 23 0.31 5.43 8.45
C GLN A 23 1.78 5.65 8.83
N PHE A 24 2.64 6.03 7.88
CA PHE A 24 4.06 6.30 8.15
C PHE A 24 4.23 7.51 9.05
N ALA A 25 3.54 8.61 8.73
CA ALA A 25 3.53 9.81 9.56
C ALA A 25 2.96 9.52 10.96
N ARG A 26 1.90 8.70 11.08
CA ARG A 26 1.35 8.27 12.37
C ARG A 26 2.34 7.43 13.16
N THR A 27 3.01 6.49 12.51
CA THR A 27 4.01 5.61 13.14
C THR A 27 5.21 6.40 13.65
N LEU A 28 5.61 7.47 12.95
CA LEU A 28 6.69 8.37 13.40
C LEU A 28 6.33 9.17 14.65
N ILE A 29 5.06 9.58 14.79
CA ILE A 29 4.59 10.38 15.94
C ILE A 29 4.27 9.49 17.14
N LEU A 30 3.63 8.34 16.91
CA LEU A 30 3.16 7.45 17.96
C LEU A 30 3.38 5.99 17.52
N PRO A 31 4.61 5.47 17.69
CA PRO A 31 4.97 4.16 17.18
C PRO A 31 4.21 3.06 17.92
N ASN A 32 3.42 2.29 17.18
CA ASN A 32 2.82 1.06 17.64
C ASN A 32 3.41 -0.10 16.82
N PRO A 33 3.88 -1.19 17.46
CA PRO A 33 4.40 -2.35 16.73
C PRO A 33 3.42 -2.91 15.70
N LEU A 34 2.11 -2.81 15.94
CA LEU A 34 1.09 -3.22 14.96
C LEU A 34 1.05 -2.28 13.73
N ASP A 35 1.16 -0.97 13.92
CA ASP A 35 1.20 0.00 12.82
C ASP A 35 2.44 -0.22 11.94
N VAL A 36 3.61 -0.47 12.55
CA VAL A 36 4.85 -0.80 11.81
C VAL A 36 4.69 -2.07 10.98
N PHE A 37 4.07 -3.11 11.54
CA PHE A 37 3.85 -4.38 10.84
C PHE A 37 2.85 -4.22 9.68
N LEU A 38 1.75 -3.49 9.88
CA LEU A 38 0.79 -3.17 8.82
C LEU A 38 1.45 -2.35 7.70
N LEU A 39 2.27 -1.37 8.07
CA LEU A 39 2.98 -0.53 7.11
C LEU A 39 3.92 -1.36 6.22
N PHE A 40 4.64 -2.30 6.83
CA PHE A 40 5.50 -3.24 6.13
C PHE A 40 4.71 -4.14 5.16
N LEU A 41 3.56 -4.67 5.59
CA LEU A 41 2.69 -5.49 4.76
C LEU A 41 2.13 -4.71 3.56
N PHE A 42 1.64 -3.48 3.79
CA PHE A 42 1.14 -2.60 2.73
C PHE A 42 2.25 -2.20 1.75
N PHE A 43 3.46 -1.99 2.24
CA PHE A 43 4.62 -1.71 1.40
C PHE A 43 5.00 -2.91 0.53
N LEU A 44 4.98 -4.13 1.09
CA LEU A 44 5.22 -5.37 0.34
C LEU A 44 4.16 -5.58 -0.74
N ALA A 45 2.88 -5.38 -0.41
CA ALA A 45 1.78 -5.45 -1.37
C ALA A 45 1.96 -4.41 -2.49
N TYR A 46 2.33 -3.18 -2.15
CA TYR A 46 2.63 -2.13 -3.13
C TYR A 46 3.78 -2.52 -4.06
N LEU A 47 4.87 -3.10 -3.52
CA LEU A 47 6.00 -3.62 -4.29
C LEU A 47 5.59 -4.78 -5.21
N GLY A 48 4.81 -5.73 -4.73
CA GLY A 48 4.28 -6.83 -5.55
C GLY A 48 3.42 -6.32 -6.71
N PHE A 49 2.59 -5.30 -6.45
CA PHE A 49 1.84 -4.60 -7.49
C PHE A 49 2.73 -3.81 -8.46
N LEU A 50 3.83 -3.22 -7.99
CA LEU A 50 4.79 -2.43 -8.76
C LEU A 50 5.58 -3.29 -9.76
N PHE A 51 6.05 -4.45 -9.31
CA PHE A 51 6.90 -5.36 -10.09
C PHE A 51 6.13 -6.22 -11.08
N ASP A 52 4.82 -6.02 -11.23
CA ASP A 52 3.94 -6.82 -12.09
C ASP A 52 4.07 -8.34 -11.85
N ILE A 53 4.45 -8.73 -10.62
CA ILE A 53 4.60 -10.14 -10.22
C ILE A 53 3.21 -10.82 -10.07
N TYR A 54 2.11 -10.06 -10.13
CA TYR A 54 0.72 -10.53 -10.12
C TYR A 54 -0.15 -9.74 -11.10
#